data_AF-A0A4Y2S7B8-F1
#
_entry.id   AF-A0A4Y2S7B8-F1
#
_cell.length_a   1.000
_cell.length_b   1.000
_cell.length_c   1.000
_cell.angle_alpha   90.00
_cell.angle_beta   90.00
_cell.angle_gamma   90.00
#
_symmetry.space_group_name_H-M   'P 1'
#
loop_
_entity.id
_entity.type
_entity.pdbx_description
1 polymer ?
#
loop_
_entity_poly.entity_id
_entity_poly.type
_entity_poly.pdbx_seq_one_letter_code
_entity_poly.pdbx_strand_id
1 'polypeptide(L)'
;MQLLDLKTKDLWSDKFTELKSKLEELEVQKCMHIELHKWTALKEIPRVEALIFSAWNSFQNATVRKHIRELAVRRILGARDEKTKNSGGLRFLKLPKLNFEATDYIDLIDWSNCVVTEPPLTMHIKDKDLKEM
;
A
#
# COMPACT_ATOMS: atom_id res chain seq x y z
N MET A 1 -4.83 -10.69 23.69
CA MET A 1 -5.34 -10.20 22.39
C MET A 1 -5.83 -8.77 22.62
N GLN A 2 -5.12 -7.77 22.08
CA GLN A 2 -5.24 -6.37 22.49
C GLN A 2 -6.49 -5.71 21.88
N LEU A 3 -7.11 -4.76 22.58
CA LEU A 3 -8.31 -4.01 22.17
C LEU A 3 -8.22 -3.38 20.77
N LEU A 4 -7.00 -3.09 20.30
CA LEU A 4 -6.73 -2.62 18.94
C LEU A 4 -7.15 -3.66 17.88
N ASP A 5 -6.85 -4.94 18.10
CA ASP A 5 -7.06 -6.02 17.13
C ASP A 5 -8.56 -6.18 16.78
N LEU A 6 -9.42 -6.05 17.80
CA LEU A 6 -10.87 -6.12 17.65
C LEU A 6 -11.42 -4.91 16.88
N LYS A 7 -10.94 -3.69 17.19
CA LYS A 7 -11.34 -2.47 16.49
C LYS A 7 -10.89 -2.46 15.02
N THR A 8 -9.73 -3.06 14.72
CA THR A 8 -9.31 -3.25 13.33
C THR A 8 -10.27 -4.19 12.62
N LYS A 9 -10.63 -5.33 13.22
CA LYS A 9 -11.53 -6.32 12.62
C LYS A 9 -12.89 -5.72 12.24
N ASP A 10 -13.48 -4.91 13.12
CA ASP A 10 -14.78 -4.26 12.82
C ASP A 10 -14.64 -3.25 11.68
N LEU A 11 -13.55 -2.46 11.65
CA LEU A 11 -13.24 -1.56 10.54
C LEU A 11 -13.05 -2.30 9.21
N TRP A 12 -12.43 -3.49 9.23
CA TRP A 12 -12.28 -4.35 8.04
C TRP A 12 -13.65 -4.80 7.54
N SER A 13 -14.54 -5.24 8.44
CA SER A 13 -15.89 -5.70 8.11
C SER A 13 -16.72 -4.58 7.46
N ASP A 14 -16.68 -3.38 8.04
CA ASP A 14 -17.42 -2.23 7.54
C ASP A 14 -16.96 -1.81 6.15
N LYS A 15 -15.65 -1.73 5.91
CA LYS A 15 -15.08 -1.37 4.61
C LYS A 15 -15.37 -2.41 3.53
N PHE A 16 -15.36 -3.69 3.86
CA PHE A 16 -15.74 -4.73 2.90
C PHE A 16 -17.24 -4.68 2.56
N THR A 17 -18.08 -4.39 3.55
CA THR A 17 -19.53 -4.23 3.33
C THR A 17 -19.79 -3.04 2.43
N GLU A 18 -19.11 -1.91 2.65
CA GLU A 18 -19.20 -0.72 1.80
C GLU A 18 -18.76 -1.00 0.35
N LEU A 19 -17.62 -1.70 0.17
CA LEU A 19 -17.15 -2.09 -1.16
C LEU A 19 -18.15 -3.00 -1.88
N LYS A 20 -18.73 -3.96 -1.15
CA LYS A 20 -19.74 -4.86 -1.69
C LYS A 20 -20.98 -4.10 -2.16
N SER A 21 -21.51 -3.18 -1.35
CA SER A 21 -22.67 -2.36 -1.75
C SER A 21 -22.37 -1.49 -2.97
N LYS A 22 -21.18 -0.89 -3.07
CA LYS A 22 -20.77 -0.11 -4.26
C LYS A 22 -20.69 -0.97 -5.51
N LEU A 23 -20.27 -2.22 -5.39
CA LEU A 23 -20.21 -3.14 -6.53
C LEU A 23 -21.62 -3.56 -6.99
N GLU A 24 -22.51 -3.83 -6.04
CA GLU A 24 -23.92 -4.13 -6.33
C GLU A 24 -24.62 -2.94 -7.00
N GLU A 25 -24.42 -1.72 -6.50
CA GLU A 25 -24.97 -0.50 -7.08
C GLU A 25 -24.45 -0.26 -8.50
N LEU A 26 -23.16 -0.49 -8.74
CA LEU A 26 -22.57 -0.39 -10.08
C LEU A 26 -23.24 -1.36 -11.06
N GLU A 27 -23.54 -2.58 -10.62
CA GLU A 27 -24.17 -3.60 -11.46
C GLU A 27 -25.63 -3.24 -11.78
N VAL A 28 -26.36 -2.72 -10.79
CA VAL A 28 -27.72 -2.18 -10.99
C VAL A 28 -27.70 -1.02 -11.99
N GLN A 29 -26.75 -0.09 -11.86
CA GLN A 29 -26.60 1.04 -12.79
C GLN A 29 -26.32 0.57 -14.22
N LYS A 30 -25.43 -0.40 -14.41
CA LYS A 30 -25.17 -0.99 -15.73
C LYS A 30 -26.44 -1.57 -16.33
N CYS A 31 -27.21 -2.34 -15.54
CA CYS A 31 -28.45 -2.95 -15.99
C CYS A 31 -29.47 -1.89 -16.46
N MET A 32 -29.70 -0.84 -15.65
CA MET A 32 -30.59 0.27 -16.02
C MET A 32 -30.15 0.98 -17.30
N HIS A 33 -28.86 1.21 -17.49
CA HIS A 33 -28.35 1.89 -18.69
C HIS A 33 -28.50 1.02 -19.96
N ILE A 34 -28.40 -0.30 -19.83
CA ILE A 34 -28.67 -1.25 -20.93
C ILE A 34 -30.15 -1.20 -21.30
N GLU A 35 -31.05 -1.26 -20.32
CA GLU A 35 -32.51 -1.18 -20.53
C GLU A 35 -32.93 0.15 -21.18
N LEU A 36 -32.28 1.25 -20.82
CA LEU A 36 -32.55 2.58 -21.38
C LEU A 36 -31.79 2.84 -22.71
N HIS A 37 -31.08 1.86 -23.26
CA HIS A 37 -30.23 2.00 -24.47
C HIS A 37 -29.24 3.18 -24.40
N LYS A 38 -28.76 3.53 -23.20
CA LYS A 38 -27.83 4.64 -22.95
C LYS A 38 -26.37 4.19 -23.06
N TRP A 39 -25.95 3.83 -24.27
CA TRP A 39 -24.61 3.30 -24.57
C TRP A 39 -23.45 4.25 -24.27
N THR A 40 -23.67 5.56 -24.34
CA THR A 40 -22.67 6.57 -23.99
C THR A 40 -22.44 6.66 -22.49
N ALA A 41 -23.50 6.51 -21.68
CA ALA A 41 -23.40 6.52 -20.21
C ALA A 41 -22.66 5.29 -19.66
N LEU A 42 -22.81 4.12 -20.30
CA LEU A 42 -22.07 2.90 -19.95
C LEU A 42 -20.54 3.07 -20.04
N LYS A 43 -20.04 3.95 -20.90
CA LYS A 43 -18.60 4.21 -21.05
C LYS A 43 -18.01 5.03 -19.91
N GLU A 44 -18.84 5.82 -19.23
CA GLU A 44 -18.45 6.67 -18.10
C GLU A 44 -18.48 5.91 -16.76
N ILE A 45 -19.04 4.69 -16.73
CA ILE A 45 -19.13 3.89 -15.50
C ILE A 45 -17.72 3.46 -15.05
N PRO A 46 -17.37 3.67 -13.76
CA PRO A 46 -16.10 3.22 -13.22
C PRO A 46 -15.88 1.72 -13.40
N ARG A 47 -14.66 1.33 -13.77
CA ARG A 47 -14.28 -0.09 -13.78
C ARG A 47 -14.30 -0.65 -12.36
N VAL A 48 -14.73 -1.90 -12.22
CA VAL A 48 -14.71 -2.64 -10.95
C VAL A 48 -13.30 -2.63 -10.33
N GLU A 49 -12.27 -2.78 -11.15
CA GLU A 49 -10.86 -2.72 -10.76
C GLU A 49 -10.50 -1.39 -10.09
N ALA A 50 -11.04 -0.26 -10.58
CA ALA A 50 -10.78 1.06 -10.02
C ALA A 50 -11.43 1.22 -8.64
N LEU A 51 -12.64 0.66 -8.45
CA LEU A 51 -13.32 0.66 -7.15
C LEU A 51 -12.56 -0.21 -6.14
N ILE A 52 -12.14 -1.41 -6.53
CA ILE A 52 -11.32 -2.28 -5.69
C ILE A 52 -10.02 -1.59 -5.30
N PHE A 53 -9.32 -0.97 -6.25
CA PHE A 53 -8.08 -0.26 -6.00
C PHE A 53 -8.26 0.93 -5.05
N SER A 54 -9.30 1.74 -5.26
CA SER A 54 -9.62 2.88 -4.39
C SER A 54 -9.99 2.45 -2.95
N ALA A 55 -10.77 1.38 -2.81
CA ALA A 55 -11.14 0.82 -1.52
C ALA A 55 -9.93 0.23 -0.80
N TRP A 56 -9.07 -0.48 -1.52
CA TRP A 56 -7.80 -0.99 -0.99
C TRP A 56 -6.89 0.16 -0.54
N ASN A 57 -6.79 1.25 -1.29
CA ASN A 57 -5.96 2.39 -0.92
C ASN A 57 -6.52 3.12 0.32
N SER A 58 -7.83 3.35 0.37
CA SER A 58 -8.53 3.86 1.57
C SER A 58 -8.32 2.94 2.78
N PHE A 59 -8.36 1.63 2.55
CA PHE A 59 -8.16 0.61 3.56
C PHE A 59 -6.72 0.65 4.12
N GLN A 60 -5.70 0.57 3.27
CA GLN A 60 -4.28 0.64 3.65
C GLN A 60 -3.94 1.94 4.39
N ASN A 61 -4.52 3.06 3.96
CA ASN A 61 -4.39 4.35 4.65
C ASN A 61 -4.98 4.36 6.07
N ALA A 62 -5.95 3.49 6.36
CA ALA A 62 -6.64 3.45 7.65
C ALA A 62 -6.11 2.36 8.60
N THR A 63 -5.45 1.31 8.09
CA THR A 63 -5.12 0.10 8.88
C THR A 63 -3.65 -0.24 8.97
N VAL A 64 -2.84 0.14 7.97
CA VAL A 64 -1.39 0.02 8.12
C VAL A 64 -0.92 1.21 8.93
N ARG A 65 -0.31 0.92 10.08
CA ARG A 65 0.39 1.88 10.94
C ARG A 65 1.09 2.92 10.07
N LYS A 66 0.51 4.11 9.93
CA LYS A 66 0.98 5.20 9.04
C LYS A 66 2.50 5.42 9.16
N HIS A 67 3.00 5.28 10.39
CA HIS A 67 4.41 5.35 10.71
C HIS A 67 5.29 4.28 10.02
N ILE A 68 4.80 3.06 9.76
CA ILE A 68 5.54 2.03 9.01
C ILE A 68 5.73 2.46 7.57
N ARG A 69 4.69 2.99 6.92
CA ARG A 69 4.78 3.46 5.53
C ARG A 69 5.73 4.65 5.43
N GLU A 70 5.58 5.63 6.31
CA GLU A 70 6.49 6.77 6.41
C GLU A 70 7.94 6.34 6.70
N LEU A 71 8.13 5.30 7.51
CA LEU A 71 9.45 4.72 7.78
C LEU A 71 10.03 4.02 6.55
N ALA A 72 9.22 3.26 5.80
CA ALA A 72 9.65 2.61 4.55
C ALA A 72 10.05 3.64 3.48
N VAL A 73 9.24 4.69 3.27
CA VAL A 73 9.53 5.78 2.32
C VAL A 73 10.84 6.47 2.69
N ARG A 74 11.04 6.83 3.97
CA ARG A 74 12.29 7.44 4.44
C ARG A 74 13.51 6.56 4.17
N ARG A 75 13.41 5.25 4.41
CA ARG A 75 14.50 4.29 4.17
C ARG A 75 14.84 4.15 2.68
N ILE A 76 13.84 4.11 1.81
CA ILE A 76 14.06 4.02 0.36
C ILE A 76 14.77 5.28 -0.15
N LEU A 77 14.31 6.46 0.28
CA LEU A 77 14.94 7.73 -0.09
C LEU A 77 16.39 7.81 0.43
N GLY A 78 16.64 7.43 1.68
CA GLY A 78 17.99 7.36 2.24
C GLY A 78 18.91 6.42 1.47
N ALA A 79 18.40 5.25 1.05
CA ALA A 79 19.16 4.29 0.26
C ALA A 79 19.51 4.81 -1.15
N ARG A 80 18.64 5.64 -1.76
CA ARG A 80 18.93 6.33 -3.03
C ARG A 80 20.08 7.33 -2.86
N ASP A 81 20.03 8.14 -1.80
CA ASP A 81 21.06 9.13 -1.49
C ASP A 81 22.43 8.47 -1.24
N GLU A 82 22.47 7.34 -0.54
CA GLU A 82 23.73 6.59 -0.31
C GLU A 82 24.32 5.99 -1.59
N LYS A 83 23.46 5.47 -2.48
CA LYS A 83 23.87 4.89 -3.78
C LYS A 83 24.55 5.92 -4.68
N THR A 84 24.15 7.19 -4.60
CA THR A 84 24.78 8.27 -5.37
C THR A 84 26.18 8.63 -4.87
N LYS A 85 26.54 8.25 -3.64
CA LYS A 85 27.78 8.71 -3.00
C LYS A 85 28.94 7.72 -3.12
N ASN A 86 28.73 6.40 -2.95
CA ASN A 86 29.87 5.54 -2.54
C ASN A 86 30.03 4.12 -3.15
N SER A 87 29.19 3.61 -4.06
CA SER A 87 29.21 2.15 -4.37
C SER A 87 29.42 1.70 -5.83
N GLY A 88 29.62 2.61 -6.80
CA GLY A 88 29.81 2.21 -8.20
C GLY A 88 28.66 1.38 -8.79
N GLY A 89 27.49 1.36 -8.14
CA GLY A 89 26.31 0.60 -8.55
C GLY A 89 26.22 -0.85 -8.07
N LEU A 90 27.21 -1.39 -7.35
CA LEU A 90 27.14 -2.77 -6.84
C LEU A 90 26.22 -2.89 -5.61
N ARG A 91 25.29 -3.85 -5.65
CA ARG A 91 24.45 -4.23 -4.51
C ARG A 91 25.09 -5.41 -3.79
N PHE A 92 25.48 -5.22 -2.53
CA PHE A 92 25.95 -6.32 -1.69
C PHE A 92 24.79 -6.88 -0.88
N LEU A 93 24.49 -8.16 -1.05
CA LEU A 93 23.52 -8.86 -0.21
C LEU A 93 24.16 -9.17 1.14
N LYS A 94 23.99 -8.27 2.11
CA LYS A 94 24.33 -8.53 3.52
C LYS A 94 23.07 -8.98 4.25
N LEU A 95 23.15 -10.13 4.92
CA LEU A 95 22.06 -10.61 5.75
C LEU A 95 22.00 -9.76 7.03
N PRO A 96 20.82 -9.20 7.37
CA PRO A 96 20.65 -8.44 8.60
C PRO A 96 20.73 -9.36 9.82
N LYS A 97 21.25 -8.82 10.93
CA LYS A 97 21.16 -9.50 12.22
C LYS A 97 19.73 -9.45 12.73
N LEU A 98 19.17 -10.61 13.07
CA LEU A 98 17.83 -10.72 13.62
C LEU A 98 17.84 -10.54 15.14
N ASN A 99 16.89 -9.75 15.64
CA ASN A 99 16.63 -9.54 17.06
C ASN A 99 15.45 -10.41 17.51
N PHE A 100 15.74 -11.60 18.04
CA PHE A 100 14.70 -12.52 18.52
C PHE A 100 14.00 -12.06 19.81
N GLU A 101 14.52 -11.02 20.47
CA GLU A 101 13.89 -10.41 21.65
C GLU A 101 12.88 -9.31 21.27
N ALA A 102 12.69 -9.05 19.98
CA ALA A 102 11.76 -8.05 19.49
C ALA A 102 10.30 -8.38 19.89
N THR A 103 9.60 -7.36 20.41
CA THR A 103 8.18 -7.45 20.77
C THR A 103 7.25 -7.28 19.57
N ASP A 104 7.73 -6.62 18.51
CA ASP A 104 7.02 -6.41 17.25
C ASP A 104 7.90 -6.89 16.09
N TYR A 105 7.27 -7.43 15.05
CA TYR A 105 7.98 -7.95 13.87
C TYR A 105 8.73 -6.85 13.10
N ILE A 106 8.35 -5.58 13.28
CA ILE A 106 9.04 -4.43 12.68
C ILE A 106 10.46 -4.25 13.24
N ASP A 107 10.66 -4.62 14.50
CA ASP A 107 11.92 -4.46 15.23
C ASP A 107 12.78 -5.74 15.18
N LEU A 108 12.29 -6.79 14.51
CA LEU A 108 13.00 -8.05 14.31
C LEU A 108 14.32 -7.85 13.54
N ILE A 109 14.37 -6.84 12.67
CA ILE A 109 15.59 -6.45 11.96
C ILE A 109 16.01 -5.09 12.50
N ASP A 110 17.26 -5.01 12.97
CA ASP A 110 17.86 -3.71 13.29
C ASP A 110 18.30 -3.00 12.01
N TRP A 111 17.37 -2.24 11.45
CA TRP A 111 17.58 -1.47 10.22
C TRP A 111 18.61 -0.32 10.37
N SER A 112 18.98 0.07 11.59
CA SER A 112 19.97 1.14 11.81
C SER A 112 21.40 0.69 11.54
N ASN A 113 21.68 -0.59 11.78
CA ASN A 113 22.98 -1.23 11.57
C ASN A 113 23.06 -1.98 10.23
N CYS A 114 22.01 -1.93 9.41
CA CYS A 114 21.94 -2.62 8.12
C CYS A 114 22.12 -1.64 6.95
N VAL A 115 22.93 -2.04 5.97
CA VAL A 115 23.02 -1.31 4.70
C VAL A 115 21.74 -1.55 3.91
N VAL A 116 20.91 -0.52 3.80
CA VAL A 116 19.67 -0.58 3.03
C VAL A 116 19.98 -0.18 1.59
N THR A 117 19.67 -1.06 0.63
CA THR A 117 19.74 -0.72 -0.79
C THR A 117 18.35 -0.51 -1.35
N GLU A 118 18.23 0.45 -2.28
CA GLU A 118 16.96 0.79 -2.90
C GLU A 118 16.34 -0.44 -3.58
N PRO A 119 15.11 -0.87 -3.26
CA PRO A 119 14.50 -2.04 -3.90
C PRO A 119 14.44 -1.92 -5.43
N PRO A 120 14.77 -2.97 -6.21
CA PRO A 120 14.64 -2.94 -7.68
C PRO A 120 13.22 -2.59 -8.14
N LEU A 121 12.21 -3.04 -7.37
CA LEU A 121 10.80 -2.77 -7.64
C LEU A 121 10.44 -1.29 -7.54
N THR A 122 11.18 -0.48 -6.80
CA THR A 122 10.91 0.95 -6.67
C THR A 122 11.77 1.80 -7.58
N MET A 123 12.79 1.23 -8.25
CA MET A 123 13.76 1.98 -9.08
C MET A 123 13.15 2.86 -10.16
N HIS A 124 12.00 2.46 -10.73
CA HIS A 124 11.33 3.21 -11.80
C HIS A 124 10.41 4.31 -11.28
N ILE A 125 10.14 4.35 -9.96
CA ILE A 125 9.25 5.31 -9.32
C ILE A 125 10.06 6.54 -8.91
N LYS A 126 9.60 7.74 -9.24
CA LYS A 126 10.30 8.98 -8.90
C LYS A 126 10.15 9.32 -7.42
N ASP A 127 11.10 10.05 -6.86
CA ASP A 127 11.08 10.46 -5.44
C ASP A 127 9.83 11.27 -5.07
N LYS A 128 9.31 12.09 -6.01
CA LYS A 128 8.08 12.86 -5.79
C LYS A 128 6.89 11.93 -5.57
N ASP A 129 6.71 10.98 -6.48
CA ASP A 129 5.60 10.02 -6.44
C ASP A 129 5.71 9.10 -5.21
N LEU A 130 6.94 8.75 -4.80
CA LEU A 130 7.20 7.95 -3.61
C LEU A 130 6.81 8.65 -2.29
N LYS A 131 6.91 10.00 -2.25
CA LYS A 131 6.49 10.81 -1.09
C LYS A 131 4.98 10.99 -0.99
N GLU A 132 4.27 10.79 -2.09
CA GLU A 132 2.81 10.89 -2.18
C GLU A 132 2.09 9.56 -1.88
N MET A 133 2.85 8.46 -1.66
CA MET A 133 2.35 7.13 -1.26
C MET A 133 2.00 7.04 0.23
#